data_AF-A0AAW3M1W1-F1
#
_entry.id   AF-A0AAW3M1W1-F1
#
_cell.length_a   1.000
_cell.length_b   1.000
_cell.length_c   1.000
_cell.angle_alpha   90.00
_cell.angle_beta   90.00
_cell.angle_gamma   90.00
#
_symmetry.space_group_name_H-M   'P 1'
#
loop_
_entity.id
_entity.type
_entity.pdbx_description
1 polymer ?
#
loop_
_entity_poly.entity_id
_entity_poly.type
_entity_poly.pdbx_seq_one_letter_code
_entity_poly.pdbx_strand_id
1 'polypeptide(L)'
;MSQSTTTQTAIVFGSWKIRHQEPFGSDDHTLYAIAADTALLGELTAVADLRGSHRVLARWDADGAMLIDDENGDLGNETCHNLSGAAIPLAVITLQADHVYISHLLNRIDVHRSLFVQPPLEIEQPAVPQNLLMALRNAFERNHLAINNWECRYTTTEQTYVESIEMAPDCHARMLGEAWFDASFSPAMAPFTSQCGDEFQVWDHQVTAARDEDGGYVWVEHCSRKRKLAVNEPIVQLFRSAPGSLSGTVKHLALGSPTLEAMAMSVDSTLQALGEYRRYAFSAPCESVQSGNLFVITFETCTPLAAHSVSTTRGEVRFLKSRGVIDPQAINADLHELMTRLHAFLDERRQECWPLADRFAFLHSPSPFITTRESLYS
;
A
#
# COMPACT_ATOMS: atom_id res chain seq x y z
N MET A 1 -27.74 40.79 3.36
CA MET A 1 -27.95 39.54 2.60
C MET A 1 -26.78 38.64 2.92
N SER A 2 -27.03 37.51 3.60
CA SER A 2 -26.01 36.51 3.90
C SER A 2 -25.76 35.74 2.60
N GLN A 3 -24.62 36.00 1.96
CA GLN A 3 -24.13 35.10 0.91
C GLN A 3 -23.80 33.78 1.61
N SER A 4 -24.55 32.74 1.28
CA SER A 4 -24.19 31.36 1.61
C SER A 4 -22.85 31.07 0.92
N THR A 5 -21.74 31.14 1.67
CA THR A 5 -20.43 30.71 1.21
C THR A 5 -20.44 29.19 1.18
N THR A 6 -21.01 28.63 0.12
CA THR A 6 -21.08 27.18 -0.08
C THR A 6 -19.71 26.72 -0.56
N THR A 7 -18.92 26.24 0.39
CA THR A 7 -17.63 25.61 0.13
C THR A 7 -17.89 24.14 -0.19
N GLN A 8 -17.46 23.66 -1.36
CA GLN A 8 -17.68 22.27 -1.76
C GLN A 8 -16.40 21.61 -2.27
N THR A 9 -16.04 20.48 -1.67
CA THR A 9 -14.91 19.67 -2.15
C THR A 9 -15.35 18.83 -3.35
N ALA A 10 -14.53 18.84 -4.40
CA ALA A 10 -14.81 18.18 -5.66
C ALA A 10 -13.55 17.51 -6.23
N ILE A 11 -13.76 16.59 -7.16
CA ILE A 11 -12.70 15.94 -7.92
C ILE A 11 -12.80 16.40 -9.36
N VAL A 12 -11.71 16.99 -9.86
CA VAL A 12 -11.62 17.50 -11.23
C VAL A 12 -11.22 16.38 -12.16
N PHE A 13 -11.90 16.31 -13.30
CA PHE A 13 -11.62 15.44 -14.42
C PHE A 13 -11.23 16.25 -15.65
N GLY A 14 -10.38 15.66 -16.48
CA GLY A 14 -9.97 16.24 -17.75
C GLY A 14 -9.06 15.33 -18.54
N SER A 15 -8.40 15.88 -19.56
CA SER A 15 -7.49 15.12 -20.41
C SER A 15 -6.25 14.64 -19.65
N TRP A 16 -5.86 13.38 -19.87
CA TRP A 16 -4.62 12.81 -19.34
C TRP A 16 -3.39 13.61 -19.77
N LYS A 17 -3.47 14.31 -20.90
CA LYS A 17 -2.40 15.16 -21.42
C LYS A 17 -2.00 16.27 -20.46
N ILE A 18 -2.92 16.74 -19.61
CA ILE A 18 -2.65 17.81 -18.63
C ILE A 18 -1.57 17.36 -17.64
N ARG A 19 -1.62 16.10 -17.20
CA ARG A 19 -0.62 15.51 -16.31
C ARG A 19 0.74 15.34 -16.98
N HIS A 20 0.76 15.01 -18.27
CA HIS A 20 1.97 14.62 -19.01
C HIS A 20 2.54 15.73 -19.91
N GLN A 21 1.93 16.92 -19.91
CA GLN A 21 2.30 18.07 -20.74
C GLN A 21 2.31 17.78 -22.25
N GLU A 22 1.46 16.85 -22.68
CA GLU A 22 1.29 16.53 -24.08
C GLU A 22 0.53 17.65 -24.82
N PRO A 23 0.75 17.84 -26.13
CA PRO A 23 0.03 18.85 -26.90
C PRO A 23 -1.50 18.67 -26.86
N PHE A 24 -2.22 19.75 -26.52
CA PHE A 24 -3.68 19.77 -26.44
C PHE A 24 -4.33 19.94 -27.82
N GLY A 25 -5.37 19.15 -28.07
CA GLY A 25 -6.40 19.42 -29.07
C GLY A 25 -7.55 20.25 -28.48
N SER A 26 -8.57 20.55 -29.29
CA SER A 26 -9.74 21.32 -28.86
C SER A 26 -10.43 20.71 -27.64
N ASP A 27 -10.62 19.40 -27.64
CA ASP A 27 -11.43 18.70 -26.64
C ASP A 27 -10.70 18.54 -25.30
N ASP A 28 -9.37 18.63 -25.32
CA ASP A 28 -8.52 18.51 -24.13
C ASP A 28 -8.67 19.71 -23.17
N HIS A 29 -9.33 20.78 -23.60
CA HIS A 29 -9.50 21.99 -22.79
C HIS A 29 -10.67 21.91 -21.80
N THR A 30 -11.57 20.94 -22.00
CA THR A 30 -12.75 20.81 -21.14
C THR A 30 -12.39 20.14 -19.83
N LEU A 31 -12.80 20.74 -18.72
CA LEU A 31 -12.75 20.14 -17.39
C LEU A 31 -14.15 20.04 -16.81
N TYR A 32 -14.36 19.07 -15.93
CA TYR A 32 -15.55 19.03 -15.08
C TYR A 32 -15.19 18.56 -13.69
N ALA A 33 -15.99 18.93 -12.70
CA ALA A 33 -15.81 18.55 -11.32
C ALA A 33 -17.05 17.84 -10.79
N ILE A 34 -16.85 16.73 -10.08
CA ILE A 34 -17.90 15.99 -9.38
C ILE A 34 -17.69 16.08 -7.87
N ALA A 35 -18.74 15.86 -7.09
CA ALA A 35 -18.64 15.87 -5.63
C ALA A 35 -17.64 14.81 -5.12
N ALA A 36 -16.85 15.16 -4.11
CA ALA A 36 -15.89 14.26 -3.48
C ALA A 36 -16.49 13.48 -2.30
N ASP A 37 -17.81 13.30 -2.25
CA ASP A 37 -18.53 12.82 -1.06
C ASP A 37 -18.12 11.42 -0.59
N THR A 38 -17.66 10.58 -1.52
CA THR A 38 -17.19 9.21 -1.26
C THR A 38 -15.68 9.10 -1.11
N ALA A 39 -14.96 10.21 -1.25
CA ALA A 39 -13.50 10.22 -1.15
C ALA A 39 -13.06 10.17 0.32
N LEU A 40 -12.01 9.40 0.59
CA LEU A 40 -11.26 9.49 1.84
C LEU A 40 -10.21 10.57 1.64
N LEU A 41 -10.28 11.64 2.44
CA LEU A 41 -9.41 12.80 2.35
C LEU A 41 -8.57 12.91 3.62
N GLY A 42 -7.27 12.66 3.50
CA GLY A 42 -6.28 12.98 4.51
C GLY A 42 -5.52 14.25 4.14
N GLU A 43 -4.53 14.59 4.97
CA GLU A 43 -3.70 15.78 4.74
C GLU A 43 -2.71 15.58 3.58
N LEU A 44 -2.07 14.40 3.52
CA LEU A 44 -1.04 14.08 2.53
C LEU A 44 -1.55 13.20 1.40
N THR A 45 -2.61 12.43 1.68
CA THR A 45 -3.13 11.40 0.80
C THR A 45 -4.64 11.53 0.71
N ALA A 46 -5.17 11.34 -0.49
CA ALA A 46 -6.59 11.21 -0.73
C ALA A 46 -6.86 10.05 -1.70
N VAL A 47 -7.94 9.32 -1.49
CA VAL A 47 -8.38 8.24 -2.40
C VAL A 47 -9.86 8.32 -2.67
N ALA A 48 -10.25 7.98 -3.89
CA ALA A 48 -11.66 7.89 -4.26
C ALA A 48 -11.90 6.72 -5.21
N ASP A 49 -13.01 6.01 -5.02
CA ASP A 49 -13.59 5.16 -6.06
C ASP A 49 -14.58 6.00 -6.87
N LEU A 50 -14.24 6.26 -8.13
CA LEU A 50 -14.95 7.21 -8.98
C LEU A 50 -15.86 6.50 -9.98
N ARG A 51 -16.05 5.19 -9.87
CA ARG A 51 -16.89 4.44 -10.81
C ARG A 51 -18.37 4.79 -10.62
N GLY A 52 -19.10 4.93 -11.73
CA GLY A 52 -20.55 5.12 -11.71
C GLY A 52 -20.97 6.50 -12.22
N SER A 53 -22.26 6.82 -12.05
CA SER A 53 -22.84 8.08 -12.48
C SER A 53 -22.80 9.10 -11.36
N HIS A 54 -22.19 10.25 -11.60
CA HIS A 54 -22.00 11.32 -10.61
C HIS A 54 -22.56 12.63 -11.12
N ARG A 55 -23.15 13.43 -10.22
CA ARG A 55 -23.61 14.78 -10.52
C ARG A 55 -22.43 15.71 -10.77
N VAL A 56 -22.49 16.49 -11.84
CA VAL A 56 -21.48 17.50 -12.17
C VAL A 56 -21.76 18.76 -11.38
N LEU A 57 -20.79 19.24 -10.62
CA LEU A 57 -20.89 20.46 -9.82
C LEU A 57 -20.44 21.70 -10.58
N ALA A 58 -19.42 21.53 -11.42
CA ALA A 58 -18.85 22.61 -12.21
C ALA A 58 -18.25 22.09 -13.51
N ARG A 59 -18.24 22.94 -14.54
CA ARG A 59 -17.60 22.67 -15.83
C ARG A 59 -16.80 23.89 -16.28
N TRP A 60 -15.62 23.64 -16.84
CA TRP A 60 -14.82 24.66 -17.52
C TRP A 60 -14.78 24.32 -19.00
N ASP A 61 -15.12 25.30 -19.82
CA ASP A 61 -15.03 25.17 -21.27
C ASP A 61 -13.62 25.54 -21.79
N ALA A 62 -13.49 25.58 -23.12
CA ALA A 62 -12.21 25.85 -23.77
C ALA A 62 -11.72 27.29 -23.58
N ASP A 63 -12.60 28.25 -23.28
CA ASP A 63 -12.19 29.63 -23.01
C ASP A 63 -11.85 29.87 -21.54
N GLY A 64 -12.14 28.87 -20.69
CA GLY A 64 -11.87 28.87 -19.26
C GLY A 64 -13.04 29.36 -18.42
N ALA A 65 -14.18 29.73 -19.06
CA ALA A 65 -15.39 30.10 -18.35
C ALA A 65 -15.91 28.90 -17.54
N MET A 66 -16.21 29.18 -16.28
CA MET A 66 -16.76 28.20 -15.36
C MET A 66 -18.29 28.32 -15.33
N LEU A 67 -18.96 27.18 -15.51
CA LEU A 67 -20.38 27.00 -15.26
C LEU A 67 -20.54 26.22 -13.95
N ILE A 68 -21.37 26.70 -13.03
CA ILE A 68 -21.70 26.03 -11.77
C ILE A 68 -23.13 25.50 -11.86
N ASP A 69 -23.35 24.30 -11.32
CA ASP A 69 -24.68 23.73 -11.10
C ASP A 69 -25.37 24.48 -9.95
N ASP A 70 -26.05 25.58 -10.28
CA ASP A 70 -26.90 26.36 -9.37
C ASP A 70 -28.40 26.03 -9.56
N GLU A 71 -29.28 26.67 -8.78
CA GLU A 71 -30.72 26.41 -8.81
C GLU A 71 -31.39 26.56 -10.20
N ASN A 72 -30.68 27.10 -11.22
CA ASN A 72 -31.20 27.34 -12.56
C ASN A 72 -30.50 26.55 -13.68
N GLY A 73 -29.46 25.75 -13.40
CA GLY A 73 -28.66 25.09 -14.43
C GLY A 73 -28.24 23.67 -14.08
N ASP A 74 -29.03 22.67 -14.49
CA ASP A 74 -28.66 21.26 -14.39
C ASP A 74 -27.49 20.96 -15.34
N LEU A 75 -26.28 20.81 -14.79
CA LEU A 75 -25.10 20.38 -15.54
C LEU A 75 -25.13 18.88 -15.88
N GLY A 76 -26.13 18.16 -15.37
CA GLY A 76 -26.35 16.74 -15.61
C GLY A 76 -25.42 15.84 -14.80
N ASN A 77 -25.38 14.58 -15.23
CA ASN A 77 -24.55 13.55 -14.64
C ASN A 77 -23.49 13.08 -15.65
N GLU A 78 -22.32 12.73 -15.13
CA GLU A 78 -21.24 12.11 -15.90
C GLU A 78 -20.98 10.69 -15.42
N THR A 79 -20.82 9.76 -16.37
CA THR A 79 -20.43 8.40 -16.07
C THR A 79 -18.92 8.34 -15.98
N CYS A 80 -18.42 8.23 -14.75
CA CYS A 80 -17.01 8.24 -14.46
C CYS A 80 -16.45 6.82 -14.36
N HIS A 81 -15.18 6.70 -14.75
CA HIS A 81 -14.37 5.51 -14.60
C HIS A 81 -13.06 5.92 -13.92
N ASN A 82 -12.43 5.02 -13.17
CA ASN A 82 -11.09 5.29 -12.68
C ASN A 82 -10.10 5.33 -13.85
N LEU A 83 -9.92 4.20 -14.55
CA LEU A 83 -8.83 4.02 -15.55
C LEU A 83 -9.25 4.10 -17.03
N SER A 84 -10.48 3.72 -17.37
CA SER A 84 -10.90 3.48 -18.76
C SER A 84 -11.65 4.64 -19.43
N GLY A 85 -11.70 5.81 -18.79
CA GLY A 85 -12.42 6.98 -19.30
C GLY A 85 -11.58 7.81 -20.28
N ALA A 86 -12.24 8.57 -21.16
CA ALA A 86 -11.58 9.58 -21.99
C ALA A 86 -11.05 10.76 -21.14
N ALA A 87 -11.84 11.16 -20.14
CA ALA A 87 -11.41 12.04 -19.08
C ALA A 87 -10.95 11.20 -17.88
N ILE A 88 -9.83 11.60 -17.28
CA ILE A 88 -9.27 11.00 -16.08
C ILE A 88 -9.40 11.98 -14.91
N PRO A 89 -9.46 11.49 -13.66
CA PRO A 89 -9.30 12.35 -12.50
C PRO A 89 -7.93 13.03 -12.52
N LEU A 90 -7.88 14.29 -12.10
CA LEU A 90 -6.67 15.12 -12.12
C LEU A 90 -6.31 15.65 -10.73
N ALA A 91 -7.30 16.10 -9.96
CA ALA A 91 -7.03 16.76 -8.69
C ALA A 91 -8.24 16.72 -7.76
N VAL A 92 -7.96 16.85 -6.46
CA VAL A 92 -8.98 17.22 -5.45
C VAL A 92 -8.94 18.73 -5.28
N ILE A 93 -10.09 19.37 -5.47
CA ILE A 93 -10.26 20.81 -5.32
C ILE A 93 -11.31 21.15 -4.27
N THR A 94 -11.27 22.37 -3.78
CA THR A 94 -12.35 22.99 -3.03
C THR A 94 -12.85 24.20 -3.82
N LEU A 95 -14.12 24.15 -4.20
CA LEU A 95 -14.83 25.26 -4.83
C LEU A 95 -15.24 26.26 -3.75
N GLN A 96 -14.80 27.51 -3.91
CA GLN A 96 -15.21 28.66 -3.11
C GLN A 96 -15.80 29.74 -4.03
N ALA A 97 -16.48 30.73 -3.45
CA ALA A 97 -17.24 31.73 -4.22
C ALA A 97 -16.40 32.49 -5.26
N ASP A 98 -15.11 32.71 -4.98
CA ASP A 98 -14.21 33.51 -5.81
C ASP A 98 -12.89 32.80 -6.15
N HIS A 99 -12.65 31.60 -5.65
CA HIS A 99 -11.39 30.85 -5.87
C HIS A 99 -11.64 29.35 -5.98
N VAL A 100 -10.73 28.68 -6.69
CA VAL A 100 -10.61 27.21 -6.68
C VAL A 100 -9.33 26.84 -5.94
N TYR A 101 -9.47 26.07 -4.86
CA TYR A 101 -8.32 25.60 -4.09
C TYR A 101 -7.95 24.17 -4.47
N ILE A 102 -6.83 23.97 -5.15
CA ILE A 102 -6.25 22.67 -5.46
C ILE A 102 -5.47 22.19 -4.24
N SER A 103 -5.90 21.07 -3.66
CA SER A 103 -5.30 20.47 -2.45
C SER A 103 -4.41 19.28 -2.76
N HIS A 104 -4.88 18.39 -3.63
CA HIS A 104 -4.17 17.17 -4.00
C HIS A 104 -4.13 17.01 -5.52
N LEU A 105 -3.03 16.47 -6.02
CA LEU A 105 -2.86 16.13 -7.42
C LEU A 105 -2.89 14.62 -7.60
N LEU A 106 -3.41 14.17 -8.74
CA LEU A 106 -3.44 12.76 -9.08
C LEU A 106 -2.02 12.19 -9.10
N ASN A 107 -1.77 11.24 -8.22
CA ASN A 107 -0.56 10.44 -8.22
C ASN A 107 -0.72 9.19 -9.09
N ARG A 108 -1.86 8.51 -8.97
CA ARG A 108 -2.09 7.22 -9.64
C ARG A 108 -3.56 6.92 -9.85
N ILE A 109 -3.83 6.18 -10.92
CA ILE A 109 -5.13 5.65 -11.25
C ILE A 109 -4.99 4.14 -11.36
N ASP A 110 -5.82 3.43 -10.61
CA ASP A 110 -5.96 1.98 -10.68
C ASP A 110 -7.39 1.61 -11.04
N VAL A 111 -7.64 0.32 -11.29
CA VAL A 111 -8.98 -0.18 -11.61
C VAL A 111 -9.96 0.09 -10.46
N HIS A 112 -9.51 -0.07 -9.22
CA HIS A 112 -10.36 0.03 -8.03
C HIS A 112 -10.53 1.48 -7.54
N ARG A 113 -9.48 2.30 -7.58
CA ARG A 113 -9.46 3.64 -6.99
C ARG A 113 -8.48 4.57 -7.71
N SER A 114 -8.69 5.87 -7.50
CA SER A 114 -7.75 6.93 -7.86
C SER A 114 -7.09 7.47 -6.60
N LEU A 115 -5.76 7.58 -6.62
CA LEU A 115 -4.92 8.06 -5.53
C LEU A 115 -4.39 9.46 -5.87
N PHE A 116 -4.61 10.38 -4.95
CA PHE A 116 -4.16 11.74 -5.00
C PHE A 116 -3.22 12.00 -3.83
N VAL A 117 -2.24 12.87 -4.04
CA VAL A 117 -1.26 13.25 -3.01
C VAL A 117 -1.15 14.75 -2.95
N GLN A 118 -0.93 15.26 -1.75
CA GLN A 118 -0.57 16.65 -1.57
C GLN A 118 0.86 16.86 -2.11
N PRO A 119 1.07 17.71 -3.13
CA PRO A 119 2.40 18.07 -3.55
C PRO A 119 3.04 19.03 -2.53
N PRO A 120 4.38 19.06 -2.35
CA PRO A 120 4.94 20.00 -1.38
C PRO A 120 5.27 21.36 -1.97
N LEU A 121 5.36 21.49 -3.30
CA LEU A 121 5.65 22.75 -3.93
C LEU A 121 4.30 23.40 -4.13
N GLU A 122 4.17 24.60 -3.60
CA GLU A 122 2.94 25.37 -3.62
C GLU A 122 2.31 25.38 -5.00
N ILE A 123 1.01 25.14 -5.01
CA ILE A 123 0.17 25.23 -6.20
C ILE A 123 -0.41 26.64 -6.25
N GLU A 124 -0.34 27.27 -7.41
CA GLU A 124 -1.05 28.51 -7.67
C GLU A 124 -2.56 28.25 -7.63
N GLN A 125 -3.27 29.04 -6.83
CA GLN A 125 -4.71 28.87 -6.62
C GLN A 125 -5.45 29.87 -7.52
N PRO A 126 -6.10 29.42 -8.60
CA PRO A 126 -6.74 30.32 -9.55
C PRO A 126 -7.96 31.00 -8.90
N ALA A 127 -8.09 32.31 -9.10
CA ALA A 127 -9.35 33.00 -8.83
C ALA A 127 -10.41 32.53 -9.84
N VAL A 128 -11.69 32.56 -9.50
CA VAL A 128 -12.76 32.33 -10.46
C VAL A 128 -12.96 33.62 -11.28
N PRO A 129 -12.99 33.59 -12.63
CA PRO A 129 -13.02 32.44 -13.55
C PRO A 129 -11.70 32.23 -14.32
N GLN A 130 -10.56 32.22 -13.62
CA GLN A 130 -9.25 31.98 -14.24
C GLN A 130 -9.10 30.52 -14.69
N ASN A 131 -8.18 30.32 -15.65
CA ASN A 131 -7.97 29.06 -16.37
C ASN A 131 -7.40 27.95 -15.46
N LEU A 132 -8.28 27.21 -14.78
CA LEU A 132 -7.97 26.06 -13.93
C LEU A 132 -7.07 25.03 -14.65
N LEU A 133 -7.24 24.87 -15.95
CA LEU A 133 -6.43 23.95 -16.75
C LEU A 133 -4.96 24.35 -16.76
N MET A 134 -4.65 25.65 -16.89
CA MET A 134 -3.28 26.15 -16.80
C MET A 134 -2.71 25.99 -15.38
N ALA A 135 -3.50 26.28 -14.35
CA ALA A 135 -3.08 26.06 -12.96
C ALA A 135 -2.72 24.57 -12.72
N LEU A 136 -3.56 23.63 -13.16
CA LEU A 136 -3.31 22.19 -13.05
C LEU A 136 -2.07 21.77 -13.82
N ARG A 137 -1.92 22.21 -15.08
CA ARG A 137 -0.75 21.89 -15.91
C ARG A 137 0.55 22.35 -15.24
N ASN A 138 0.59 23.60 -14.78
CA ASN A 138 1.75 24.17 -14.09
C ASN A 138 2.03 23.42 -12.77
N ALA A 139 0.98 23.02 -12.04
CA ALA A 139 1.11 22.27 -10.80
C ALA A 139 1.74 20.89 -11.04
N PHE A 140 1.30 20.16 -12.07
CA PHE A 140 1.89 18.89 -12.48
C PHE A 140 3.32 19.03 -12.97
N GLU A 141 3.63 20.07 -13.75
CA GLU A 141 5.00 20.36 -14.21
C GLU A 141 5.95 20.62 -13.04
N ARG A 142 5.58 21.55 -12.17
CA ARG A 142 6.37 21.94 -11.00
C ARG A 142 6.63 20.75 -10.09
N ASN A 143 5.63 19.88 -9.92
CA ASN A 143 5.68 18.73 -9.03
C ASN A 143 5.91 17.39 -9.75
N HIS A 144 6.40 17.37 -11.00
CA HIS A 144 6.42 16.13 -11.80
C HIS A 144 7.21 14.99 -11.14
N LEU A 145 8.38 15.28 -10.53
CA LEU A 145 9.17 14.28 -9.81
C LEU A 145 8.42 13.76 -8.57
N ALA A 146 7.75 14.65 -7.87
CA ALA A 146 7.02 14.36 -6.64
C ALA A 146 5.82 13.45 -6.86
N ILE A 147 5.13 13.65 -7.98
CA ILE A 147 3.84 13.03 -8.26
C ILE A 147 4.01 11.79 -9.13
N ASN A 148 5.05 11.70 -9.96
CA ASN A 148 5.24 10.55 -10.84
C ASN A 148 6.31 9.56 -10.34
N ASN A 149 7.15 9.94 -9.38
CA ASN A 149 8.15 9.02 -8.81
C ASN A 149 7.85 8.70 -7.34
N TRP A 150 7.48 7.45 -7.09
CA TRP A 150 7.10 6.92 -5.78
C TRP A 150 8.25 7.02 -4.77
N GLU A 151 9.49 6.77 -5.19
CA GLU A 151 10.62 6.68 -4.26
C GLU A 151 11.09 8.05 -3.73
N CYS A 152 10.69 9.16 -4.37
CA CYS A 152 11.26 10.47 -4.06
C CYS A 152 10.79 11.10 -2.74
N ARG A 153 9.84 10.50 -2.00
CA ARG A 153 9.12 11.19 -0.91
C ARG A 153 8.74 10.36 0.30
N TYR A 154 9.36 9.21 0.45
CA TYR A 154 9.11 8.40 1.62
C TYR A 154 10.16 8.66 2.68
N THR A 155 9.71 8.99 3.87
CA THR A 155 10.55 8.95 5.06
C THR A 155 10.56 7.51 5.58
N THR A 156 11.73 6.99 5.88
CA THR A 156 11.93 5.66 6.46
C THR A 156 12.54 5.79 7.84
N THR A 157 12.43 4.73 8.64
CA THR A 157 13.08 4.61 9.94
C THR A 157 13.74 3.25 10.03
N GLU A 158 14.85 3.16 10.78
CA GLU A 158 15.51 1.89 11.07
C GLU A 158 14.72 1.08 12.13
N GLN A 159 13.84 1.74 12.89
CA GLN A 159 12.98 1.07 13.86
C GLN A 159 11.95 0.19 13.15
N THR A 160 11.85 -1.06 13.58
CA THR A 160 10.85 -1.99 13.05
C THR A 160 9.55 -1.86 13.84
N TYR A 161 8.44 -1.69 13.13
CA TYR A 161 7.09 -1.79 13.68
C TYR A 161 6.40 -2.94 12.97
N VAL A 162 6.08 -3.98 13.72
CA VAL A 162 5.54 -5.22 13.18
C VAL A 162 4.65 -5.91 14.20
N GLU A 163 3.54 -6.43 13.73
CA GLU A 163 2.72 -7.39 14.46
C GLU A 163 2.60 -8.67 13.64
N SER A 164 2.61 -9.82 14.31
CA SER A 164 2.61 -11.12 13.66
C SER A 164 1.67 -12.09 14.36
N ILE A 165 0.98 -12.88 13.55
CA ILE A 165 0.01 -13.87 14.00
C ILE A 165 0.31 -15.22 13.34
N GLU A 166 -0.04 -16.28 14.06
CA GLU A 166 -0.10 -17.64 13.54
C GLU A 166 -1.56 -18.01 13.32
N MET A 167 -1.86 -18.69 12.22
CA MET A 167 -3.21 -19.09 11.82
C MET A 167 -3.32 -20.60 11.74
N ALA A 168 -4.55 -21.10 11.78
CA ALA A 168 -4.83 -22.49 11.52
C ALA A 168 -4.28 -22.91 10.13
N PRO A 169 -3.81 -24.16 9.98
CA PRO A 169 -3.05 -24.60 8.81
C PRO A 169 -3.96 -24.97 7.63
N ASP A 170 -5.27 -24.82 7.79
CA ASP A 170 -6.31 -25.14 6.82
C ASP A 170 -6.43 -24.08 5.71
N CYS A 171 -5.77 -22.92 5.86
CA CYS A 171 -5.70 -21.89 4.82
C CYS A 171 -4.29 -21.79 4.21
N HIS A 172 -4.23 -21.63 2.88
CA HIS A 172 -3.00 -21.34 2.15
C HIS A 172 -2.85 -19.84 1.93
N ALA A 173 -1.64 -19.30 2.13
CA ALA A 173 -1.33 -17.88 2.04
C ALA A 173 -1.79 -17.20 0.74
N ARG A 174 -1.73 -17.91 -0.39
CA ARG A 174 -2.26 -17.43 -1.68
C ARG A 174 -3.75 -17.08 -1.60
N MET A 175 -4.56 -18.04 -1.17
CA MET A 175 -6.02 -17.91 -1.15
C MET A 175 -6.44 -16.80 -0.19
N LEU A 176 -5.78 -16.75 0.97
CA LEU A 176 -6.04 -15.73 1.98
C LEU A 176 -5.60 -14.35 1.49
N GLY A 177 -4.43 -14.27 0.85
CA GLY A 177 -3.89 -13.03 0.29
C GLY A 177 -4.72 -12.44 -0.84
N GLU A 178 -5.17 -13.27 -1.80
CA GLU A 178 -6.07 -12.82 -2.88
C GLU A 178 -7.40 -12.32 -2.28
N ALA A 179 -7.98 -13.05 -1.32
CA ALA A 179 -9.20 -12.62 -0.64
C ALA A 179 -9.01 -11.32 0.18
N TRP A 180 -7.84 -11.13 0.80
CA TRP A 180 -7.49 -9.90 1.50
C TRP A 180 -7.36 -8.73 0.55
N PHE A 181 -6.69 -8.93 -0.59
CA PHE A 181 -6.52 -7.89 -1.61
C PHE A 181 -7.88 -7.41 -2.16
N ASP A 182 -8.84 -8.31 -2.35
CA ASP A 182 -10.20 -7.89 -2.74
C ASP A 182 -10.92 -7.14 -1.62
N ALA A 183 -10.81 -7.62 -0.37
CA ALA A 183 -11.44 -7.01 0.79
C ALA A 183 -10.84 -5.64 1.16
N SER A 184 -9.55 -5.42 0.86
CA SER A 184 -8.80 -4.22 1.19
C SER A 184 -9.31 -2.96 0.47
N PHE A 185 -10.08 -3.13 -0.61
CA PHE A 185 -10.75 -2.05 -1.33
C PHE A 185 -12.18 -1.77 -0.84
N SER A 186 -12.71 -2.51 0.13
CA SER A 186 -14.06 -2.27 0.63
C SER A 186 -14.13 -0.99 1.49
N PRO A 187 -15.32 -0.38 1.65
CA PRO A 187 -15.50 0.75 2.58
C PRO A 187 -15.15 0.41 4.03
N ALA A 188 -15.27 -0.87 4.43
CA ALA A 188 -14.95 -1.33 5.77
C ALA A 188 -13.46 -1.24 6.11
N MET A 189 -12.59 -0.92 5.14
CA MET A 189 -11.16 -0.73 5.34
C MET A 189 -10.76 0.71 5.60
N ALA A 190 -11.64 1.69 5.37
CA ALA A 190 -11.36 3.10 5.62
C ALA A 190 -10.98 3.35 7.09
N PRO A 191 -9.84 4.01 7.38
CA PRO A 191 -9.15 4.96 6.50
C PRO A 191 -8.02 4.35 5.67
N PHE A 192 -7.87 3.03 5.64
CA PHE A 192 -6.83 2.36 4.87
C PHE A 192 -7.25 2.09 3.43
N THR A 193 -6.26 2.06 2.53
CA THR A 193 -6.43 1.68 1.13
C THR A 193 -5.25 0.87 0.64
N SER A 194 -5.50 -0.20 -0.11
CA SER A 194 -4.42 -0.90 -0.81
C SER A 194 -3.83 -0.05 -1.93
N GLN A 195 -2.53 -0.19 -2.14
CA GLN A 195 -1.83 0.38 -3.29
C GLN A 195 -1.66 -0.70 -4.36
N CYS A 196 -2.20 -0.51 -5.55
CA CYS A 196 -2.05 -1.52 -6.62
C CYS A 196 -0.67 -1.43 -7.32
N GLY A 197 0.21 -0.53 -6.87
CA GLY A 197 1.35 -0.10 -7.65
C GLY A 197 2.62 -0.90 -7.60
N ASP A 198 2.84 -1.59 -6.49
CA ASP A 198 3.92 -2.55 -6.36
C ASP A 198 3.45 -3.98 -6.69
N GLU A 199 2.21 -4.10 -7.24
CA GLU A 199 1.42 -5.34 -7.35
C GLU A 199 1.31 -6.06 -5.99
N PHE A 200 0.36 -6.98 -5.82
CA PHE A 200 0.55 -7.95 -4.75
C PHE A 200 1.74 -8.82 -5.15
N GLN A 201 2.66 -9.07 -4.23
CA GLN A 201 3.85 -9.85 -4.53
C GLN A 201 3.63 -11.27 -4.05
N VAL A 202 3.92 -12.21 -4.94
CA VAL A 202 3.95 -13.63 -4.62
C VAL A 202 5.40 -14.09 -4.59
N TRP A 203 5.79 -14.66 -3.47
CA TRP A 203 7.11 -15.20 -3.24
C TRP A 203 6.98 -16.71 -3.04
N ASP A 204 7.75 -17.48 -3.80
CA ASP A 204 7.77 -18.93 -3.66
C ASP A 204 9.21 -19.43 -3.77
N HIS A 205 9.84 -19.69 -2.62
CA HIS A 205 11.26 -20.00 -2.52
C HIS A 205 11.57 -20.95 -1.37
N GLN A 206 12.74 -21.58 -1.44
CA GLN A 206 13.26 -22.37 -0.34
C GLN A 206 13.93 -21.47 0.69
N VAL A 207 13.88 -21.90 1.96
CA VAL A 207 14.56 -21.25 3.07
C VAL A 207 15.35 -22.30 3.83
N THR A 208 16.62 -21.99 4.11
CA THR A 208 17.48 -22.78 4.99
C THR A 208 17.64 -22.03 6.31
N ALA A 209 17.33 -22.66 7.43
CA ALA A 209 17.36 -22.04 8.75
C ALA A 209 18.32 -22.76 9.70
N ALA A 210 18.94 -21.96 10.56
CA ALA A 210 19.83 -22.39 11.63
C ALA A 210 19.57 -21.55 12.90
N ARG A 211 19.94 -22.12 14.04
CA ARG A 211 19.95 -21.43 15.33
C ARG A 211 21.38 -21.08 15.71
N ASP A 212 21.55 -19.86 16.19
CA ASP A 212 22.81 -19.33 16.72
C ASP A 212 22.98 -19.81 18.19
N GLU A 213 24.22 -19.94 18.67
CA GLU A 213 24.54 -20.35 20.05
C GLU A 213 23.91 -19.43 21.11
N ASP A 214 23.73 -18.14 20.79
CA ASP A 214 23.08 -17.17 21.66
C ASP A 214 21.56 -17.39 21.78
N GLY A 215 20.99 -18.29 20.97
CA GLY A 215 19.57 -18.60 20.92
C GLY A 215 18.79 -17.84 19.85
N GLY A 216 19.43 -16.96 19.08
CA GLY A 216 18.87 -16.26 17.93
C GLY A 216 18.77 -17.14 16.69
N TYR A 217 18.22 -16.58 15.60
CA TYR A 217 18.03 -17.29 14.34
C TYR A 217 18.83 -16.69 13.20
N VAL A 218 19.32 -17.57 12.33
CA VAL A 218 19.96 -17.21 11.07
C VAL A 218 19.27 -18.00 9.97
N TRP A 219 18.79 -17.33 8.93
CA TRP A 219 18.18 -18.02 7.79
C TRP A 219 18.55 -17.39 6.46
N VAL A 220 18.52 -18.20 5.41
CA VAL A 220 18.77 -17.77 4.03
C VAL A 220 17.52 -18.00 3.21
N GLU A 221 17.00 -16.93 2.62
CA GLU A 221 15.97 -17.02 1.59
C GLU A 221 16.62 -17.16 0.21
N HIS A 222 16.35 -18.29 -0.45
CA HIS A 222 16.90 -18.62 -1.77
C HIS A 222 16.08 -17.96 -2.88
N CYS A 223 16.14 -16.64 -2.96
CA CYS A 223 15.54 -15.86 -4.04
C CYS A 223 16.61 -15.49 -5.09
N SER A 224 16.21 -15.34 -6.37
CA SER A 224 17.10 -14.87 -7.43
C SER A 224 16.76 -13.42 -7.78
N ARG A 225 17.69 -12.48 -7.58
CA ARG A 225 17.51 -11.09 -8.02
C ARG A 225 18.08 -10.89 -9.42
N LYS A 226 17.26 -10.46 -10.38
CA LYS A 226 17.74 -10.06 -11.72
C LYS A 226 18.40 -8.67 -11.64
N ARG A 227 19.69 -8.54 -11.99
CA ARG A 227 20.33 -7.24 -12.29
C ARG A 227 20.30 -7.00 -13.80
N LYS A 228 20.12 -5.74 -14.23
CA LYS A 228 20.02 -5.33 -15.66
C LYS A 228 21.19 -5.80 -16.54
N LEU A 229 22.34 -6.17 -15.98
CA LEU A 229 23.56 -6.55 -16.72
C LEU A 229 23.99 -8.01 -16.55
N ALA A 230 23.46 -8.74 -15.58
CA ALA A 230 23.78 -10.15 -15.34
C ALA A 230 22.52 -10.86 -14.83
N VAL A 231 22.02 -11.80 -15.62
CA VAL A 231 20.71 -12.41 -15.42
C VAL A 231 20.69 -13.40 -14.24
N ASN A 232 21.85 -13.89 -13.77
CA ASN A 232 21.92 -15.05 -12.86
C ASN A 232 23.07 -15.00 -11.84
N GLU A 233 23.28 -13.90 -11.10
CA GLU A 233 24.06 -14.03 -9.86
C GLU A 233 23.13 -14.58 -8.77
N PRO A 234 23.40 -15.77 -8.18
CA PRO A 234 22.62 -16.29 -7.06
C PRO A 234 22.93 -15.44 -5.82
N ILE A 235 22.32 -14.26 -5.77
CA ILE A 235 22.33 -13.37 -4.61
C ILE A 235 21.21 -13.85 -3.71
N VAL A 236 21.56 -14.39 -2.56
CA VAL A 236 20.60 -14.73 -1.51
C VAL A 236 20.54 -13.64 -0.44
N GLN A 237 19.46 -13.64 0.33
CA GLN A 237 19.31 -12.78 1.50
C GLN A 237 19.57 -13.62 2.75
N LEU A 238 20.64 -13.28 3.48
CA LEU A 238 20.91 -13.78 4.82
C LEU A 238 20.20 -12.87 5.82
N PHE A 239 19.42 -13.47 6.69
CA PHE A 239 18.74 -12.81 7.78
C PHE A 239 19.31 -13.28 9.12
N ARG A 240 19.45 -12.36 10.08
CA ARG A 240 19.84 -12.67 11.47
C ARG A 240 18.93 -11.95 12.46
N SER A 241 18.31 -12.70 13.36
CA SER A 241 17.52 -12.18 14.48
C SER A 241 18.18 -12.45 15.82
N ALA A 242 18.03 -11.51 16.75
CA ALA A 242 18.44 -11.70 18.15
C ALA A 242 17.54 -12.76 18.86
N PRO A 243 17.99 -13.33 19.98
CA PRO A 243 17.18 -14.26 20.76
C PRO A 243 15.81 -13.66 21.12
N GLY A 244 14.73 -14.39 20.82
CA GLY A 244 13.35 -13.93 21.06
C GLY A 244 12.84 -12.84 20.10
N SER A 245 13.66 -12.36 19.16
CA SER A 245 13.23 -11.38 18.16
C SER A 245 12.59 -12.06 16.96
N LEU A 246 11.41 -11.57 16.58
CA LEU A 246 10.77 -11.93 15.32
C LEU A 246 11.36 -11.16 14.12
N SER A 247 12.07 -10.07 14.36
CA SER A 247 12.70 -9.24 13.33
C SER A 247 14.16 -9.65 13.12
N GLY A 248 14.59 -9.64 11.86
CA GLY A 248 15.98 -9.92 11.48
C GLY A 248 16.59 -8.80 10.63
N THR A 249 17.89 -8.60 10.77
CA THR A 249 18.69 -7.75 9.90
C THR A 249 19.04 -8.51 8.61
N VAL A 250 19.15 -7.79 7.49
CA VAL A 250 19.34 -8.40 6.16
C VAL A 250 20.74 -8.09 5.61
N LYS A 251 21.42 -9.12 5.12
CA LYS A 251 22.67 -9.01 4.37
C LYS A 251 22.55 -9.79 3.06
N HIS A 252 23.04 -9.22 1.97
CA HIS A 252 23.10 -9.92 0.69
C HIS A 252 24.39 -10.74 0.59
N LEU A 253 24.26 -12.00 0.15
CA LEU A 253 25.40 -12.91 -0.06
C LEU A 253 25.38 -13.45 -1.49
N ALA A 254 26.55 -13.62 -2.09
CA ALA A 254 26.72 -14.45 -3.28
C ALA A 254 27.09 -15.86 -2.83
N LEU A 255 26.33 -16.87 -3.26
CA LEU A 255 26.63 -18.26 -2.90
C LEU A 255 27.70 -18.84 -3.84
N GLY A 256 28.87 -19.13 -3.29
CA GLY A 256 29.94 -19.91 -3.95
C GLY A 256 30.18 -21.29 -3.32
N SER A 257 29.49 -21.60 -2.22
CA SER A 257 29.58 -22.84 -1.43
C SER A 257 28.17 -23.27 -0.96
N PRO A 258 27.99 -24.48 -0.38
CA PRO A 258 26.72 -24.89 0.21
C PRO A 258 26.18 -23.87 1.24
N THR A 259 24.87 -23.67 1.27
CA THR A 259 24.24 -22.55 2.01
C THR A 259 24.58 -22.51 3.50
N LEU A 260 24.56 -23.64 4.20
CA LEU A 260 24.92 -23.68 5.63
C LEU A 260 26.37 -23.28 5.88
N GLU A 261 27.28 -23.63 4.97
CA GLU A 261 28.69 -23.22 5.05
C GLU A 261 28.82 -21.72 4.79
N ALA A 262 28.13 -21.19 3.78
CA ALA A 262 28.09 -19.75 3.50
C ALA A 262 27.49 -18.95 4.66
N MET A 263 26.47 -19.49 5.35
CA MET A 263 25.91 -18.92 6.57
C MET A 263 26.93 -18.90 7.70
N ALA A 264 27.58 -20.04 7.97
CA ALA A 264 28.59 -20.16 9.02
C ALA A 264 29.81 -19.25 8.78
N MET A 265 30.23 -19.06 7.52
CA MET A 265 31.30 -18.11 7.18
C MET A 265 30.88 -16.64 7.32
N SER A 266 29.57 -16.36 7.38
CA SER A 266 29.02 -15.00 7.44
C SER A 266 28.65 -14.55 8.85
N VAL A 267 28.68 -15.46 9.82
CA VAL A 267 28.29 -15.24 11.21
C VAL A 267 29.41 -15.72 12.11
N ASP A 268 29.87 -14.87 13.03
CA ASP A 268 30.93 -15.21 14.00
C ASP A 268 30.37 -16.06 15.17
N SER A 269 29.71 -17.18 14.86
CA SER A 269 29.12 -18.08 15.86
C SER A 269 28.90 -19.50 15.29
N THR A 270 28.84 -20.49 16.17
CA THR A 270 28.47 -21.86 15.76
C THR A 270 26.98 -21.92 15.44
N LEU A 271 26.62 -22.62 14.37
CA LEU A 271 25.24 -22.75 13.93
C LEU A 271 24.74 -24.18 14.14
N GLN A 272 23.60 -24.31 14.81
CA GLN A 272 22.83 -25.55 14.83
C GLN A 272 21.83 -25.53 13.66
N ALA A 273 21.98 -26.43 12.70
CA ALA A 273 21.05 -26.55 11.59
C ALA A 273 19.63 -26.90 12.10
N LEU A 274 18.63 -26.13 11.66
CA LEU A 274 17.22 -26.40 11.97
C LEU A 274 16.54 -27.18 10.85
N GLY A 275 16.92 -26.90 9.61
CA GLY A 275 16.45 -27.59 8.42
C GLY A 275 16.04 -26.62 7.32
N GLU A 276 15.30 -27.16 6.35
CA GLU A 276 14.86 -26.43 5.17
C GLU A 276 13.35 -26.53 5.01
N TYR A 277 12.75 -25.46 4.49
CA TYR A 277 11.32 -25.42 4.19
C TYR A 277 11.06 -24.63 2.90
N ARG A 278 9.92 -24.92 2.27
CA ARG A 278 9.37 -24.08 1.20
C ARG A 278 8.54 -22.98 1.86
N ARG A 279 8.84 -21.73 1.52
CA ARG A 279 8.06 -20.55 1.90
C ARG A 279 7.27 -20.09 0.69
N TYR A 280 5.96 -20.08 0.83
CA TYR A 280 5.07 -19.34 -0.07
C TYR A 280 4.58 -18.11 0.69
N ALA A 281 4.72 -16.92 0.12
CA ALA A 281 4.19 -15.69 0.72
C ALA A 281 3.43 -14.85 -0.28
N PHE A 282 2.36 -14.23 0.18
CA PHE A 282 1.61 -13.21 -0.53
C PHE A 282 1.72 -11.93 0.29
N SER A 283 2.10 -10.81 -0.34
CA SER A 283 2.17 -9.52 0.33
C SER A 283 1.44 -8.43 -0.44
N ALA A 284 0.65 -7.63 0.26
CA ALA A 284 -0.08 -6.49 -0.29
C ALA A 284 0.23 -5.20 0.50
N PRO A 285 0.67 -4.13 -0.17
CA PRO A 285 0.88 -2.84 0.47
C PRO A 285 -0.46 -2.14 0.76
N CYS A 286 -0.48 -1.38 1.85
CA CYS A 286 -1.63 -0.68 2.36
C CYS A 286 -1.21 0.67 2.95
N GLU A 287 -1.94 1.72 2.64
CA GLU A 287 -1.66 3.08 3.11
C GLU A 287 -2.81 3.58 4.00
N SER A 288 -2.46 4.14 5.16
CA SER A 288 -3.39 4.96 5.96
C SER A 288 -3.56 6.31 5.29
N VAL A 289 -4.77 6.62 4.84
CA VAL A 289 -5.07 7.90 4.17
C VAL A 289 -4.87 9.07 5.13
N GLN A 290 -5.15 8.87 6.43
CA GLN A 290 -5.07 9.93 7.43
C GLN A 290 -3.63 10.35 7.72
N SER A 291 -2.74 9.39 8.00
CA SER A 291 -1.36 9.66 8.39
C SER A 291 -0.37 9.64 7.22
N GLY A 292 -0.73 9.02 6.10
CA GLY A 292 0.19 8.73 5.00
C GLY A 292 1.22 7.64 5.35
N ASN A 293 0.99 6.85 6.41
CA ASN A 293 1.83 5.70 6.77
C ASN A 293 1.50 4.50 5.87
N LEU A 294 2.55 3.86 5.35
CA LEU A 294 2.46 2.70 4.49
C LEU A 294 2.92 1.45 5.25
N PHE A 295 2.09 0.42 5.15
CA PHE A 295 2.30 -0.90 5.71
C PHE A 295 2.31 -1.95 4.60
N VAL A 296 2.89 -3.11 4.88
CA VAL A 296 2.71 -4.32 4.09
C VAL A 296 2.01 -5.35 4.96
N ILE A 297 0.96 -5.96 4.41
CA ILE A 297 0.32 -7.14 4.99
C ILE A 297 0.87 -8.34 4.23
N THR A 298 1.41 -9.31 4.96
CA THR A 298 1.96 -10.54 4.40
C THR A 298 1.25 -11.75 4.99
N PHE A 299 0.83 -12.66 4.14
CA PHE A 299 0.47 -14.02 4.54
C PHE A 299 1.54 -14.97 4.04
N GLU A 300 1.97 -15.93 4.86
CA GLU A 300 2.93 -16.95 4.44
C GLU A 300 2.50 -18.35 4.87
N THR A 301 2.74 -19.32 3.99
CA THR A 301 2.62 -20.76 4.29
C THR A 301 4.01 -21.37 4.20
N CYS A 302 4.43 -22.00 5.29
CA CYS A 302 5.74 -22.62 5.44
C CYS A 302 5.56 -24.14 5.55
N THR A 303 6.23 -24.89 4.67
CA THR A 303 6.15 -26.36 4.61
C THR A 303 7.57 -26.95 4.71
N PRO A 304 7.92 -27.69 5.79
CA PRO A 304 9.20 -28.37 5.89
C PRO A 304 9.45 -29.30 4.70
N LEU A 305 10.68 -29.28 4.17
CA LEU A 305 11.04 -30.18 3.07
C LEU A 305 11.11 -31.64 3.51
N ALA A 306 11.41 -31.90 4.78
CA ALA A 306 11.48 -33.25 5.33
C ALA A 306 10.10 -33.84 5.72
N ALA A 307 9.05 -33.01 5.82
CA ALA A 307 7.73 -33.42 6.33
C ALA A 307 6.60 -32.64 5.63
N HIS A 308 6.28 -33.03 4.40
CA HIS A 308 5.30 -32.34 3.54
C HIS A 308 3.85 -32.35 4.07
N SER A 309 3.54 -33.16 5.08
CA SER A 309 2.22 -33.21 5.71
C SER A 309 2.02 -32.17 6.82
N VAL A 310 3.08 -31.42 7.18
CA VAL A 310 3.03 -30.38 8.21
C VAL A 310 3.22 -29.03 7.52
N SER A 311 2.32 -28.09 7.74
CA SER A 311 2.45 -26.72 7.27
C SER A 311 2.00 -25.74 8.35
N THR A 312 2.57 -24.56 8.35
CA THR A 312 2.10 -23.44 9.18
C THR A 312 1.70 -22.29 8.29
N THR A 313 0.63 -21.59 8.65
CA THR A 313 0.21 -20.35 7.99
C THR A 313 0.33 -19.20 8.97
N ARG A 314 0.88 -18.07 8.51
CA ARG A 314 1.21 -16.91 9.35
C ARG A 314 0.83 -15.61 8.66
N GLY A 315 0.56 -14.60 9.46
CA GLY A 315 0.21 -13.26 9.03
C GLY A 315 1.17 -12.26 9.67
N GLU A 316 1.50 -11.20 8.94
CA GLU A 316 2.34 -10.12 9.43
C GLU A 316 1.85 -8.78 8.87
N VAL A 317 1.76 -7.77 9.73
CA VAL A 317 1.60 -6.37 9.31
C VAL A 317 2.84 -5.62 9.71
N ARG A 318 3.53 -5.02 8.74
CA ARG A 318 4.80 -4.33 8.97
C ARG A 318 4.76 -2.93 8.39
N PHE A 319 5.20 -1.94 9.16
CA PHE A 319 5.44 -0.59 8.65
C PHE A 319 6.60 -0.60 7.64
N LEU A 320 6.40 0.09 6.51
CA LEU A 320 7.42 0.25 5.48
C LEU A 320 8.04 1.65 5.53
N LYS A 321 7.18 2.68 5.45
CA LYS A 321 7.57 4.06 5.19
C LYS A 321 6.38 5.01 5.36
N SER A 322 6.63 6.31 5.44
CA SER A 322 5.58 7.34 5.54
C SER A 322 5.76 8.42 4.48
N ARG A 323 4.67 9.00 3.96
CA ARG A 323 4.72 10.20 3.11
C ARG A 323 5.09 11.46 3.90
N GLY A 324 4.88 11.43 5.22
CA GLY A 324 5.13 12.53 6.13
C GLY A 324 6.37 12.33 6.99
N VAL A 325 6.39 13.05 8.11
CA VAL A 325 7.39 12.87 9.17
C VAL A 325 7.10 11.57 9.90
N ILE A 326 8.15 10.82 10.25
CA ILE A 326 8.02 9.62 11.09
C ILE A 326 7.54 10.03 12.48
N ASP A 327 6.32 9.62 12.82
CA ASP A 327 5.78 9.69 14.18
C ASP A 327 5.53 8.28 14.70
N PRO A 328 6.35 7.79 15.66
CA PRO A 328 6.16 6.49 16.28
C PRO A 328 4.78 6.28 16.89
N GLN A 329 4.12 7.32 17.42
CA GLN A 329 2.80 7.17 18.03
C GLN A 329 1.74 6.92 16.97
N ALA A 330 1.74 7.71 15.89
CA ALA A 330 0.86 7.50 14.75
C ALA A 330 1.08 6.13 14.08
N ILE A 331 2.34 5.70 13.91
CA ILE A 331 2.66 4.40 13.31
C ILE A 331 2.08 3.25 14.15
N ASN A 332 2.22 3.29 15.48
CA ASN A 332 1.67 2.25 16.35
C ASN A 332 0.13 2.27 16.37
N ALA A 333 -0.49 3.45 16.34
CA ALA A 333 -1.94 3.58 16.26
C ALA A 333 -2.50 2.99 14.96
N ASP A 334 -1.92 3.36 13.81
CA ASP A 334 -2.28 2.80 12.51
C ASP A 334 -2.03 1.28 12.45
N LEU A 335 -0.91 0.80 13.00
CA LEU A 335 -0.59 -0.62 13.05
C LEU A 335 -1.67 -1.40 13.82
N HIS A 336 -2.04 -0.92 15.00
CA HIS A 336 -3.07 -1.56 15.82
C HIS A 336 -4.45 -1.54 15.15
N GLU A 337 -4.81 -0.43 14.50
CA GLU A 337 -6.08 -0.32 13.77
C GLU A 337 -6.11 -1.24 12.55
N LEU A 338 -5.01 -1.31 11.79
CA LEU A 338 -4.88 -2.21 10.64
C LEU A 338 -4.92 -3.68 11.07
N MET A 339 -4.31 -4.03 12.21
CA MET A 339 -4.40 -5.35 12.81
C MET A 339 -5.83 -5.69 13.25
N THR A 340 -6.58 -4.72 13.80
CA THR A 340 -8.00 -4.91 14.13
C THR A 340 -8.83 -5.26 12.89
N ARG A 341 -8.56 -4.58 11.76
CA ARG A 341 -9.22 -4.87 10.47
C ARG A 341 -8.83 -6.23 9.91
N LEU A 342 -7.55 -6.59 10.04
CA LEU A 342 -7.06 -7.91 9.67
C LEU A 342 -7.76 -9.01 10.47
N HIS A 343 -7.87 -8.85 11.78
CA HIS A 343 -8.60 -9.79 12.64
C HIS A 343 -10.07 -9.92 12.24
N ALA A 344 -10.78 -8.81 12.02
CA ALA A 344 -12.16 -8.85 11.55
C ALA A 344 -12.31 -9.61 10.21
N PHE A 345 -11.39 -9.39 9.27
CA PHE A 345 -11.35 -10.12 8.00
C PHE A 345 -11.15 -11.64 8.18
N LEU A 346 -10.28 -12.03 9.12
CA LEU A 346 -10.02 -13.44 9.46
C LEU A 346 -11.23 -14.08 10.14
N ASP A 347 -11.89 -13.37 11.05
CA ASP A 347 -13.09 -13.81 11.75
C ASP A 347 -14.25 -14.09 10.81
N GLU A 348 -14.50 -13.20 9.84
CA GLU A 348 -15.50 -13.40 8.78
C GLU A 348 -15.26 -14.71 8.00
N ARG A 349 -14.00 -15.13 7.90
CA ARG A 349 -13.56 -16.35 7.22
C ARG A 349 -13.38 -17.54 8.17
N ARG A 350 -13.76 -17.37 9.44
CA ARG A 350 -13.63 -18.38 10.50
C ARG A 350 -12.19 -18.90 10.65
N GLN A 351 -11.22 -18.02 10.42
CA GLN A 351 -9.81 -18.35 10.57
C GLN A 351 -9.38 -18.04 12.00
N GLU A 352 -9.09 -19.10 12.76
CA GLU A 352 -8.54 -18.95 14.10
C GLU A 352 -7.10 -18.42 14.03
N CYS A 353 -6.79 -17.43 14.85
CA CYS A 353 -5.47 -16.82 14.94
C CYS A 353 -4.98 -16.72 16.39
N TRP A 354 -3.67 -16.83 16.54
CA TRP A 354 -2.96 -16.73 17.82
C TRP A 354 -1.73 -15.83 17.67
N PRO A 355 -1.18 -15.29 18.76
CA PRO A 355 0.13 -14.66 18.73
C PRO A 355 1.16 -15.60 18.11
N LEU A 356 2.00 -15.07 17.21
CA LEU A 356 3.03 -15.87 16.56
C LEU A 356 3.94 -16.53 17.61
N ALA A 357 4.06 -17.86 17.53
CA ALA A 357 5.01 -18.60 18.34
C ALA A 357 6.46 -18.37 17.90
N ASP A 358 7.38 -19.21 18.37
CA ASP A 358 8.72 -19.26 17.82
C ASP A 358 8.69 -19.48 16.28
N ARG A 359 9.36 -18.59 15.53
CA ARG A 359 9.39 -18.53 14.07
C ARG A 359 9.78 -19.85 13.40
N PHE A 360 10.55 -20.72 14.05
CA PHE A 360 11.01 -21.98 13.44
C PHE A 360 10.56 -23.24 14.20
N ALA A 361 9.67 -23.14 15.20
CA ALA A 361 9.20 -24.29 15.97
C ALA A 361 8.64 -25.44 15.11
N PHE A 362 8.00 -25.12 13.99
CA PHE A 362 7.42 -26.09 13.05
C PHE A 362 8.46 -26.99 12.35
N LEU A 363 9.75 -26.63 12.37
CA LEU A 363 10.83 -27.48 11.85
C LEU A 363 11.20 -28.61 12.81
N HIS A 364 10.79 -28.52 14.09
CA HIS A 364 11.22 -29.45 15.15
C HIS A 364 10.10 -30.21 15.84
N SER A 365 8.84 -29.76 15.71
CA SER A 365 7.70 -30.42 16.33
C SER A 365 6.65 -30.82 15.29
N PRO A 366 6.28 -32.11 15.17
CA PRO A 366 5.21 -32.56 14.27
C PRO A 366 3.79 -32.16 14.74
N SER A 367 3.66 -31.41 15.84
CA SER A 367 2.39 -30.83 16.26
C SER A 367 2.63 -29.43 16.85
N PRO A 368 2.29 -28.35 16.12
CA PRO A 368 2.35 -26.99 16.66
C PRO A 368 1.10 -26.62 17.47
N PHE A 369 0.01 -27.40 17.35
CA PHE A 369 -1.26 -27.10 18.01
C PHE A 369 -1.31 -27.74 19.40
N ILE A 370 -0.72 -27.04 20.36
CA ILE A 370 -1.21 -27.13 21.72
C ILE A 370 -2.60 -26.47 21.69
N THR A 371 -3.66 -27.28 21.62
CA THR A 371 -5.09 -26.90 21.68
C THR A 371 -5.51 -26.24 23.00
N THR A 372 -4.55 -25.71 23.77
CA THR A 372 -4.74 -24.98 25.03
C THR A 372 -3.96 -23.67 25.00
N ARG A 373 -4.01 -22.94 23.88
CA ARG A 373 -3.69 -21.51 23.87
C ARG A 373 -5.00 -20.77 23.98
N GLU A 374 -5.09 -19.83 24.93
CA GLU A 374 -6.22 -18.90 25.01
C GLU A 374 -6.32 -18.20 23.66
N SER A 375 -7.45 -18.42 22.99
CA SER A 375 -7.79 -17.71 21.77
C SER A 375 -7.80 -16.21 22.10
N LEU A 376 -7.40 -15.38 21.14
CA LEU A 376 -7.60 -13.92 21.21
C LEU A 376 -9.09 -13.55 21.37
N TYR A 377 -9.98 -14.53 21.23
CA TYR A 377 -11.44 -14.44 21.30
C TYR A 377 -12.05 -15.15 22.50
N SER A 378 -11.42 -15.09 23.68
CA SER A 378 -12.06 -15.55 24.92
C SER A 378 -13.18 -14.61 25.36
#